data_AF-A0A0Q5EQL5-F1
#
_entry.id   AF-A0A0Q5EQL5-F1
#
_cell.length_a   1.000
_cell.length_b   1.000
_cell.length_c   1.000
_cell.angle_alpha   90.00
_cell.angle_beta   90.00
_cell.angle_gamma   90.00
#
_symmetry.space_group_name_H-M   'P 1'
#
loop_
_entity.id
_entity.type
_entity.pdbx_description
1 polymer ?
#
loop_
_entity_poly.entity_id
_entity_poly.type
_entity_poly.pdbx_seq_one_letter_code
_entity_poly.pdbx_strand_id
1 'polypeptide(L)'
;MTESDTHVTPDDHEELAQRLRRIYSDQWVTTLEFQQVRDDADALFMALAKRFAPRPEDPVDQTNQLLLDVQLRADEVVKAMKTMVLSIKKARPQPADKILVKQALGYQVAYIKACLDRVTQAL
;
A
#
# COMPACT_ATOMS: atom_id res chain seq x y z
N MET A 1 14.01 -22.38 -26.71
CA MET A 1 14.35 -21.19 -25.90
C MET A 1 13.34 -21.16 -24.78
N THR A 2 13.82 -21.33 -23.56
CA THR A 2 13.05 -21.61 -22.34
C THR A 2 12.20 -20.41 -21.93
N GLU A 3 10.91 -20.65 -21.74
CA GLU A 3 9.98 -19.76 -21.05
C GLU A 3 10.47 -19.60 -19.61
N SER A 4 10.90 -18.40 -19.25
CA SER A 4 11.22 -18.05 -17.86
C SER A 4 9.92 -17.81 -17.12
N ASP A 5 9.34 -18.92 -16.67
CA ASP A 5 8.26 -19.00 -15.71
C ASP A 5 8.63 -18.13 -14.49
N THR A 6 7.94 -17.01 -14.33
CA THR A 6 8.20 -16.12 -13.20
C THR A 6 7.46 -16.69 -12.00
N HIS A 7 8.07 -17.70 -11.40
CA HIS A 7 7.59 -18.40 -10.21
C HIS A 7 7.45 -17.39 -9.07
N VAL A 8 6.22 -16.97 -8.77
CA VAL A 8 5.91 -16.25 -7.53
C VAL A 8 5.75 -17.33 -6.48
N THR A 9 6.77 -17.49 -5.65
CA THR A 9 6.79 -18.52 -4.61
C THR A 9 6.05 -18.02 -3.36
N PRO A 10 5.54 -18.93 -2.51
CA PRO A 10 4.84 -18.59 -1.25
C PRO A 10 5.64 -17.71 -0.25
N ASP A 11 6.94 -17.55 -0.46
CA ASP A 11 7.88 -16.74 0.35
C ASP A 11 7.59 -15.23 0.34
N ASP A 12 6.90 -14.69 -0.66
CA ASP A 12 6.76 -13.23 -0.84
C ASP A 12 5.87 -12.58 0.25
N HIS A 13 4.93 -13.32 0.83
CA HIS A 13 4.15 -12.85 1.98
C HIS A 13 4.97 -12.79 3.28
N GLU A 14 5.95 -13.69 3.43
CA GLU A 14 6.89 -13.69 4.54
C GLU A 14 7.88 -12.53 4.42
N GLU A 15 8.20 -12.12 3.18
CA GLU A 15 9.04 -10.96 2.88
C GLU A 15 8.41 -9.63 3.33
N LEU A 16 7.14 -9.34 3.00
CA LEU A 16 6.46 -8.11 3.44
C LEU A 16 6.37 -8.05 4.98
N ALA A 17 5.96 -9.14 5.63
CA ALA A 17 5.85 -9.19 7.09
C ALA A 17 7.21 -8.99 7.77
N GLN A 18 8.28 -9.59 7.24
CA GLN A 18 9.63 -9.40 7.74
C GLN A 18 10.13 -7.97 7.54
N ARG A 19 9.86 -7.37 6.38
CA ARG A 19 10.23 -6.00 6.05
C ARG A 19 9.54 -4.98 6.96
N LEU A 20 8.22 -5.13 7.17
CA LEU A 20 7.48 -4.28 8.11
C LEU A 20 7.99 -4.45 9.54
N ARG A 21 8.30 -5.68 9.99
CA ARG A 21 8.89 -5.89 11.33
C ARG A 21 10.20 -5.12 11.52
N ARG A 22 11.05 -5.03 10.50
CA ARG A 22 12.29 -4.25 10.54
C ARG A 22 12.02 -2.75 10.62
N ILE A 23 11.16 -2.24 9.74
CA ILE A 23 10.79 -0.81 9.66
C ILE A 23 10.14 -0.31 10.96
N TYR A 24 9.38 -1.16 11.65
CA TYR A 24 8.71 -0.79 12.90
C TYR A 24 9.50 -1.20 14.15
N SER A 25 10.74 -1.67 14.01
CA SER A 25 11.50 -2.28 15.12
C SER A 25 11.83 -1.30 16.26
N ASP A 26 12.01 -0.02 15.94
CA ASP A 26 12.28 1.06 16.90
C ASP A 26 11.06 1.93 17.20
N GLN A 27 9.87 1.51 16.72
CA GLN A 27 8.60 2.22 16.82
C GLN A 27 8.57 3.60 16.12
N TRP A 28 9.56 3.90 15.29
CA TRP A 28 9.66 5.17 14.60
C TRP A 28 9.98 4.99 13.11
N VAL A 29 9.02 5.30 12.25
CA VAL A 29 9.24 5.23 10.80
C VAL A 29 9.90 6.52 10.31
N THR A 30 11.12 6.42 9.81
CA THR A 30 11.82 7.53 9.16
C THR A 30 11.22 7.85 7.78
N THR A 31 11.52 9.04 7.25
CA THR A 31 11.11 9.40 5.88
C THR A 31 11.66 8.40 4.84
N LEU A 32 12.88 7.90 5.06
CA LEU A 32 13.52 6.95 4.17
C LEU A 32 12.78 5.61 4.19
N GLU A 33 12.51 5.05 5.37
CA GLU A 33 11.79 3.78 5.49
C GLU A 33 10.36 3.90 4.96
N PHE A 34 9.69 5.03 5.23
CA PHE A 34 8.38 5.32 4.64
C PHE A 34 8.43 5.30 3.10
N GLN A 35 9.44 5.93 2.50
CA GLN A 35 9.61 5.97 1.05
C GLN A 35 9.94 4.58 0.49
N GLN A 36 10.77 3.81 1.18
CA GLN A 36 11.10 2.43 0.78
C GLN A 36 9.86 1.55 0.67
N VAL A 37 8.91 1.62 1.62
CA VAL A 37 7.65 0.86 1.53
C VAL A 37 6.86 1.21 0.26
N ARG A 38 6.83 2.50 -0.09
CA ARG A 38 6.14 2.97 -1.29
C ARG A 38 6.85 2.48 -2.56
N ASP A 39 8.17 2.57 -2.60
CA ASP A 39 8.99 2.14 -3.75
C ASP A 39 8.89 0.61 -3.95
N ASP A 40 8.88 -0.17 -2.86
CA ASP A 40 8.68 -1.62 -2.92
C ASP A 40 7.30 -1.98 -3.48
N ALA A 41 6.25 -1.28 -3.04
CA ALA A 41 4.92 -1.44 -3.61
C ALA A 41 4.90 -1.06 -5.11
N ASP A 42 5.56 0.03 -5.49
CA ASP A 42 5.64 0.48 -6.87
C ASP A 42 6.32 -0.53 -7.78
N ALA A 43 7.42 -1.12 -7.33
CA ALA A 43 8.09 -2.19 -8.06
C ALA A 43 7.18 -3.39 -8.31
N LEU A 44 6.38 -3.81 -7.31
CA LEU A 44 5.45 -4.93 -7.43
C LEU A 44 4.28 -4.62 -8.39
N PHE A 45 3.66 -3.44 -8.27
CA PHE A 45 2.58 -3.03 -9.17
C PHE A 45 3.07 -2.86 -10.61
N MET A 46 4.27 -2.31 -10.82
CA MET A 46 4.88 -2.25 -12.15
C MET A 46 5.17 -3.64 -12.73
N ALA A 47 5.60 -4.60 -11.90
CA ALA A 47 5.79 -5.98 -12.35
C ALA A 47 4.47 -6.64 -12.76
N LEU A 48 3.40 -6.43 -12.00
CA LEU A 48 2.06 -6.91 -12.34
C LEU A 48 1.55 -6.27 -13.64
N ALA A 49 1.69 -4.95 -13.78
CA ALA A 49 1.24 -4.23 -14.97
C ALA A 49 1.95 -4.70 -16.26
N LYS A 50 3.20 -5.13 -16.16
CA LYS A 50 3.91 -5.75 -17.29
C LYS A 50 3.35 -7.12 -17.66
N ARG A 51 2.92 -7.91 -16.66
CA ARG A 51 2.36 -9.26 -16.87
C ARG A 51 0.96 -9.22 -17.48
N PHE A 52 0.15 -8.24 -17.09
CA PHE A 52 -1.21 -8.00 -17.60
C PHE A 52 -1.26 -6.94 -18.71
N ALA A 53 -0.14 -6.69 -19.40
CA ALA A 53 -0.10 -5.75 -20.51
C ALA A 53 -1.07 -6.19 -21.64
N PRO A 54 -1.83 -5.25 -22.24
CA PRO A 54 -2.73 -5.57 -23.34
C PRO A 54 -1.97 -6.29 -24.44
N ARG A 55 -2.49 -7.44 -24.87
CA ARG A 55 -1.91 -8.16 -25.99
C ARG A 55 -2.57 -7.67 -27.29
N PRO A 56 -1.86 -7.67 -28.43
CA PRO A 56 -2.41 -7.26 -29.72
C PRO A 56 -3.74 -7.95 -30.09
N GLU A 57 -3.93 -9.18 -29.61
CA GLU A 57 -5.11 -10.01 -29.80
C GLU A 57 -6.29 -9.71 -28.85
N ASP A 58 -6.07 -8.97 -27.75
CA ASP A 58 -7.11 -8.62 -26.77
C ASP A 58 -6.93 -7.17 -26.28
N PRO A 59 -7.46 -6.18 -27.01
CA PRO A 59 -7.09 -4.78 -26.85
C PRO A 59 -7.76 -4.06 -25.66
N VAL A 60 -8.53 -4.74 -24.82
CA VAL A 60 -9.26 -4.10 -23.70
C VAL A 60 -9.04 -4.86 -22.39
N ASP A 61 -7.82 -4.79 -21.86
CA ASP A 61 -7.58 -5.16 -20.47
C ASP A 61 -7.54 -3.92 -19.57
N GLN A 62 -8.65 -3.65 -18.86
CA GLN A 62 -8.71 -2.58 -17.86
C GLN A 62 -7.84 -2.86 -16.63
N THR A 63 -7.34 -4.09 -16.48
CA THR A 63 -6.53 -4.51 -15.32
C THR A 63 -5.32 -3.62 -15.11
N ASN A 64 -4.59 -3.29 -16.17
CA ASN A 64 -3.44 -2.40 -16.07
C ASN A 64 -3.79 -0.99 -15.59
N GLN A 65 -4.90 -0.44 -16.04
CA GLN A 65 -5.37 0.85 -15.58
C GLN A 65 -5.80 0.80 -14.11
N LEU A 66 -6.51 -0.26 -13.71
CA LEU A 66 -6.94 -0.47 -12.33
C LEU A 66 -5.74 -0.67 -11.38
N LEU A 67 -4.68 -1.34 -11.81
CA LEU A 67 -3.44 -1.49 -11.04
C LEU A 67 -2.79 -0.13 -10.74
N LEU A 68 -2.67 0.73 -11.75
CA LEU A 68 -2.13 2.09 -11.57
C LEU A 68 -3.05 2.97 -10.72
N ASP A 69 -4.37 2.84 -10.89
CA ASP A 69 -5.35 3.58 -10.12
C ASP A 69 -5.27 3.24 -8.61
N VAL A 70 -5.05 1.97 -8.25
CA VAL A 70 -4.88 1.56 -6.84
C VAL A 70 -3.71 2.29 -6.20
N GLN A 71 -2.56 2.39 -6.88
CA GLN A 71 -1.39 3.12 -6.37
C GLN A 71 -1.68 4.60 -6.20
N LEU A 72 -2.29 5.23 -7.20
CA LEU A 72 -2.64 6.65 -7.16
C LEU A 72 -3.57 6.95 -5.97
N ARG A 73 -4.60 6.12 -5.76
CA ARG A 73 -5.53 6.29 -4.63
C ARG A 73 -4.83 6.07 -3.28
N ALA A 74 -3.89 5.14 -3.18
CA ALA A 74 -3.09 4.95 -1.97
C ALA A 74 -2.28 6.22 -1.63
N ASP A 75 -1.63 6.84 -2.63
CA ASP A 75 -0.88 8.09 -2.45
C ASP A 75 -1.79 9.26 -2.03
N GLU A 76 -2.98 9.37 -2.64
CA GLU A 76 -3.97 10.37 -2.27
C GLU A 76 -4.44 10.21 -0.81
N VAL A 77 -4.71 8.97 -0.37
CA VAL A 77 -5.09 8.68 1.01
C VAL A 77 -3.96 9.05 1.98
N VAL A 78 -2.71 8.71 1.66
CA VAL A 78 -1.54 9.13 2.47
C VAL A 78 -1.43 10.64 2.56
N LYS A 79 -1.56 11.35 1.43
CA LYS A 79 -1.51 12.81 1.38
C LYS A 79 -2.63 13.43 2.21
N ALA A 80 -3.85 12.89 2.14
CA ALA A 80 -4.99 13.33 2.92
C ALA A 80 -4.73 13.14 4.43
N MET A 81 -4.22 11.98 4.87
CA MET A 81 -3.86 11.73 6.26
C MET A 81 -2.81 12.72 6.77
N LYS A 82 -1.73 12.95 6.01
CA LYS A 82 -0.66 13.91 6.36
C LYS A 82 -1.22 15.34 6.49
N THR A 83 -2.05 15.75 5.55
CA THR A 83 -2.65 17.10 5.54
C THR A 83 -3.62 17.27 6.71
N MET A 84 -4.48 16.28 6.96
CA MET A 84 -5.42 16.28 8.08
C MET A 84 -4.69 16.40 9.42
N VAL A 85 -3.67 15.58 9.66
CA VAL A 85 -2.88 15.62 10.91
C VAL A 85 -2.17 16.97 11.06
N LEU A 86 -1.64 17.55 9.98
CA LEU A 86 -1.03 18.86 10.03
C LEU A 86 -2.04 19.95 10.41
N SER A 87 -3.23 19.94 9.82
CA SER A 87 -4.31 20.88 10.13
C SER A 87 -4.77 20.75 11.59
N ILE A 88 -4.93 19.51 12.08
CA ILE A 88 -5.26 19.25 13.48
C ILE A 88 -4.17 19.79 14.41
N LYS A 89 -2.89 19.52 14.11
CA LYS A 89 -1.75 20.05 14.91
C LYS A 89 -1.79 21.58 14.99
N LYS A 90 -2.12 22.27 13.90
CA LYS A 90 -2.25 23.74 13.88
C LYS A 90 -3.37 24.25 14.80
N ALA A 91 -4.42 23.46 15.00
CA ALA A 91 -5.53 23.78 15.92
C ALA A 91 -5.19 23.57 17.41
N ARG A 92 -3.95 23.15 17.75
CA ARG A 92 -3.48 22.93 19.13
C ARG A 92 -4.42 21.99 19.93
N PRO A 93 -4.54 20.73 19.49
CA PRO A 93 -5.52 19.78 20.02
C PRO A 93 -5.17 19.40 21.46
N GLN A 94 -6.19 19.16 22.27
CA GLN A 94 -6.03 18.63 23.62
C GLN A 94 -5.54 17.17 23.57
N PRO A 95 -4.98 16.63 24.67
CA PRO A 95 -4.54 15.24 24.69
C PRO A 95 -5.62 14.22 24.28
N ALA A 96 -6.87 14.43 24.68
CA ALA A 96 -8.00 13.57 24.30
C ALA A 96 -8.24 13.58 22.77
N ASP A 97 -8.19 14.74 22.13
CA ASP A 97 -8.34 14.86 20.67
C ASP A 97 -7.25 14.09 19.93
N LYS A 98 -6.01 14.13 20.43
CA LYS A 98 -4.89 13.37 19.83
C LYS A 98 -5.13 11.87 19.88
N ILE A 99 -5.74 11.37 20.96
CA ILE A 99 -6.10 9.96 21.11
C ILE A 99 -7.19 9.60 20.09
N LEU A 100 -8.25 10.42 20.01
CA LEU A 100 -9.34 10.21 19.06
C LEU A 100 -8.86 10.20 17.60
N VAL A 101 -7.94 11.10 17.23
CA VAL A 101 -7.37 11.16 15.88
C VAL A 101 -6.57 9.90 15.57
N LYS A 102 -5.75 9.41 16.51
CA LYS A 102 -5.02 8.15 16.34
C LYS A 102 -5.98 6.97 16.19
N GLN A 103 -7.04 6.92 17.01
CA GLN A 103 -8.05 5.86 16.93
C GLN A 103 -8.80 5.89 15.60
N ALA A 104 -9.26 7.06 15.14
CA ALA A 104 -9.96 7.22 13.87
C ALA A 104 -9.10 6.77 12.68
N LEU A 105 -7.83 7.21 12.62
CA LEU A 105 -6.90 6.77 11.58
C LEU A 105 -6.60 5.27 11.68
N GLY A 106 -6.48 4.73 12.90
CA GLY A 106 -6.31 3.29 13.13
C GLY A 106 -7.46 2.47 12.57
N TYR A 107 -8.71 2.88 12.81
CA TYR A 107 -9.89 2.23 12.24
C TYR A 107 -9.94 2.34 10.72
N GLN A 108 -9.55 3.48 10.15
CA GLN A 108 -9.51 3.64 8.70
C GLN A 108 -8.51 2.68 8.04
N VAL A 109 -7.31 2.53 8.63
CA VAL A 109 -6.30 1.57 8.14
C VAL A 109 -6.78 0.13 8.34
N ALA A 110 -7.42 -0.18 9.48
CA ALA A 110 -7.98 -1.50 9.74
C ALA A 110 -9.08 -1.88 8.73
N TYR A 111 -9.95 -0.92 8.35
CA TYR A 111 -10.94 -1.12 7.30
C TYR A 111 -10.31 -1.44 5.94
N ILE A 112 -9.26 -0.72 5.56
CA ILE A 112 -8.52 -0.99 4.31
C ILE A 112 -7.88 -2.39 4.35
N LYS A 113 -7.25 -2.76 5.47
CA LYS A 113 -6.68 -4.11 5.65
C LYS A 113 -7.74 -5.21 5.59
N ALA A 114 -8.89 -5.02 6.24
CA ALA A 114 -9.99 -5.97 6.18
C ALA A 114 -10.55 -6.09 4.76
N CYS A 115 -10.59 -4.98 4.01
CA CYS A 115 -10.94 -5.00 2.58
C CYS A 115 -9.93 -5.85 1.79
N LEU A 116 -8.63 -5.60 1.95
CA LEU A 116 -7.56 -6.40 1.34
C LEU A 116 -7.77 -7.89 1.61
N ASP A 117 -7.90 -8.28 2.89
CA ASP A 117 -8.05 -9.68 3.29
C ASP A 117 -9.29 -10.32 2.67
N ARG A 118 -10.41 -9.59 2.62
CA ARG A 118 -11.65 -10.07 2.02
C ARG A 118 -11.54 -10.26 0.51
N VAL A 119 -10.89 -9.33 -0.20
CA VAL A 119 -10.84 -9.38 -1.68
C VAL A 119 -9.80 -10.37 -2.17
N THR A 120 -8.70 -10.57 -1.43
CA THR A 120 -7.66 -11.54 -1.80
C THR A 120 -7.98 -12.96 -1.36
N GLN A 121 -8.87 -13.18 -0.39
CA GLN A 121 -9.40 -14.52 -0.09
C GLN A 121 -10.06 -15.21 -1.30
N ALA A 122 -10.49 -14.43 -2.30
CA ALA A 122 -11.12 -14.92 -3.50
C ALA A 122 -10.16 -15.10 -4.69
N LEU A 123 -8.87 -14.79 -4.51
CA LEU A 123 -7.79 -15.00 -5.50
C LEU A 123 -7.09 -16.33 -5.23
#